data_AF-A0A2D7XIB4-F1
#
_entry.id   AF-A0A2D7XIB4-F1
#
_cell.length_a   1.000
_cell.length_b   1.000
_cell.length_c   1.000
_cell.angle_alpha   90.00
_cell.angle_beta   90.00
_cell.angle_gamma   90.00
#
_symmetry.space_group_name_H-M   'P 1'
#
loop_
_entity.id
_entity.type
_entity.pdbx_description
1 polymer ?
#
loop_
_entity_poly.entity_id
_entity_poly.type
_entity_poly.pdbx_seq_one_letter_code
_entity_poly.pdbx_strand_id
1 'polypeptide(L)'
;MKNFKDYNKDRVDDICEGLYEDLELVEAEYQGKKVTLNDPIRTSENPNKKFKVYVKGPKGNVVVVRFGDPKMSIKRDDPERRKNFRARHNCDNPGPKYKARYWSCFQWRASAKVDN
;
A
#
# COMPACT_ATOMS: atom_id res chain seq x y z
N MET A 1 -30.73 8.58 -1.06
CA MET A 1 -29.91 9.35 -2.03
C MET A 1 -28.61 9.73 -1.35
N LYS A 2 -27.46 9.40 -1.93
CA LYS A 2 -26.17 9.91 -1.46
C LYS A 2 -26.09 11.39 -1.83
N ASN A 3 -25.54 12.24 -0.96
CA ASN A 3 -25.31 13.63 -1.34
C ASN A 3 -24.15 13.71 -2.37
N PHE A 4 -24.04 14.83 -3.08
CA PHE A 4 -23.03 15.01 -4.12
C PHE A 4 -21.57 14.87 -3.61
N LYS A 5 -21.31 15.22 -2.34
CA LYS A 5 -19.98 15.04 -1.71
C LYS A 5 -19.65 13.57 -1.51
N ASP A 6 -20.63 12.76 -1.11
CA ASP A 6 -20.45 11.32 -0.91
C ASP A 6 -20.25 10.60 -2.25
N TYR A 7 -20.98 11.00 -3.30
CA TYR A 7 -20.78 10.47 -4.65
C TYR A 7 -19.36 10.76 -5.20
N ASN A 8 -18.89 12.00 -5.07
CA ASN A 8 -17.54 12.37 -5.50
C ASN A 8 -16.45 11.64 -4.70
N LYS A 9 -16.69 11.41 -3.42
CA LYS A 9 -15.76 10.68 -2.56
C LYS A 9 -15.62 9.22 -2.98
N ASP A 10 -16.73 8.53 -3.23
CA ASP A 10 -16.72 7.14 -3.68
C ASP A 10 -15.98 7.03 -5.03
N ARG A 11 -16.25 7.97 -5.94
CA ARG A 11 -15.57 8.03 -7.25
C ARG A 11 -14.06 8.34 -7.16
N VAL A 12 -13.62 9.13 -6.18
CA VAL A 12 -12.19 9.39 -5.92
C VAL A 12 -11.50 8.16 -5.36
N ASP A 13 -12.18 7.42 -4.46
CA ASP A 13 -11.66 6.15 -3.94
C ASP A 13 -11.45 5.14 -5.08
N ASP A 14 -12.41 5.00 -6.01
CA ASP A 14 -12.30 4.09 -7.15
C ASP A 14 -11.10 4.43 -8.06
N ILE A 15 -10.90 5.71 -8.37
CA ILE A 15 -9.74 6.19 -9.16
C ILE A 15 -8.42 5.88 -8.45
N CYS A 16 -8.37 6.04 -7.13
CA CYS A 16 -7.16 5.77 -6.36
C CYS A 16 -6.87 4.27 -6.22
N GLU A 17 -7.88 3.42 -6.30
CA GLU A 17 -7.71 1.96 -6.26
C GLU A 17 -7.23 1.41 -7.60
N GLY A 18 -7.66 1.99 -8.72
CA GLY A 18 -7.15 1.68 -10.07
C GLY A 18 -5.65 1.92 -10.24
N LEU A 19 -5.05 2.86 -9.50
CA LEU A 19 -3.59 3.11 -9.50
C LEU A 19 -2.74 1.86 -9.17
N TYR A 20 -3.34 0.89 -8.49
CA TYR A 20 -2.66 -0.30 -8.01
C TYR A 20 -2.96 -1.56 -8.83
N GLU A 21 -3.79 -1.49 -9.87
CA GLU A 21 -4.11 -2.62 -10.76
C GLU A 21 -2.89 -3.02 -11.61
N ASP A 22 -2.01 -2.06 -11.95
CA ASP A 22 -0.80 -2.29 -12.75
C ASP A 22 0.44 -2.74 -11.95
N LEU A 23 0.24 -3.33 -10.76
CA LEU A 23 1.35 -3.87 -9.97
C LEU A 23 1.69 -5.29 -10.43
N GLU A 24 2.57 -5.39 -11.41
CA GLU A 24 3.16 -6.66 -11.83
C GLU A 24 4.09 -7.22 -10.73
N LEU A 25 3.88 -8.50 -10.39
CA LEU A 25 4.78 -9.28 -9.56
C LEU A 25 5.97 -9.70 -10.43
N VAL A 26 7.16 -9.23 -10.08
CA VAL A 26 8.38 -9.50 -10.84
C VAL A 26 9.39 -10.18 -9.94
N GLU A 27 9.94 -11.31 -10.37
CA GLU A 27 11.05 -11.96 -9.67
C GLU A 27 12.34 -11.16 -9.88
N ALA A 28 13.07 -10.92 -8.80
CA ALA A 28 14.34 -10.22 -8.82
C ALA A 28 15.33 -10.84 -7.82
N GLU A 29 16.59 -10.48 -7.94
CA GLU A 29 17.61 -10.86 -6.97
C GLU A 29 17.99 -9.66 -6.10
N TYR A 30 17.99 -9.86 -4.78
CA TYR A 30 18.43 -8.88 -3.81
C TYR A 30 19.40 -9.53 -2.82
N GLN A 31 20.65 -9.06 -2.81
CA GLN A 31 21.72 -9.57 -1.93
C GLN A 31 21.90 -11.10 -1.99
N GLY A 32 21.90 -11.69 -3.20
CA GLY A 32 22.06 -13.14 -3.38
C GLY A 32 20.80 -13.96 -3.09
N LYS A 33 19.65 -13.32 -2.83
CA LYS A 33 18.37 -13.98 -2.57
C LYS A 33 17.36 -13.62 -3.65
N LYS A 34 16.62 -14.62 -4.12
CA LYS A 34 15.43 -14.40 -4.96
C LYS A 34 14.34 -13.73 -4.11
N VAL A 35 13.81 -12.63 -4.61
CA VAL A 35 12.74 -11.84 -3.98
C VAL A 35 11.68 -11.48 -5.01
N THR A 36 10.43 -11.42 -4.57
CA THR A 36 9.33 -10.94 -5.40
C THR A 36 9.16 -9.44 -5.21
N LEU A 37 9.25 -8.69 -6.30
CA LEU A 37 9.01 -7.26 -6.30
C LEU A 37 7.51 -6.97 -6.24
N ASN A 38 7.18 -5.81 -5.67
CA ASN A 38 5.82 -5.30 -5.53
C ASN A 38 4.89 -6.15 -4.66
N ASP A 39 5.44 -7.11 -3.92
CA ASP A 39 4.71 -7.97 -2.98
C ASP A 39 5.01 -7.60 -1.51
N PRO A 40 4.06 -6.97 -0.79
CA PRO A 40 4.27 -6.65 0.61
C PRO A 40 4.12 -7.85 1.53
N ILE A 41 5.18 -8.15 2.26
CA ILE A 41 5.24 -9.25 3.21
C ILE A 41 5.39 -8.76 4.64
N ARG A 42 4.85 -9.51 5.61
CA ARG A 42 5.07 -9.23 7.03
C ARG A 42 6.53 -9.48 7.39
N THR A 43 7.08 -8.65 8.28
CA THR A 43 8.46 -8.78 8.71
C THR A 43 8.58 -8.61 10.22
N SER A 44 9.42 -9.42 10.84
CA SER A 44 9.85 -9.29 12.24
C SER A 44 11.28 -8.73 12.36
N GLU A 45 12.01 -8.59 11.25
CA GLU A 45 13.41 -8.09 11.23
C GLU A 45 13.59 -6.71 11.87
N ASN A 46 12.55 -5.87 11.82
CA ASN A 46 12.58 -4.54 12.39
C ASN A 46 11.39 -4.36 13.33
N PRO A 47 11.60 -4.23 14.64
CA PRO A 47 10.51 -4.15 15.62
C PRO A 47 9.67 -2.88 15.48
N ASN A 48 10.11 -1.89 14.67
CA ASN A 48 9.38 -0.64 14.41
C ASN A 48 8.58 -0.67 13.10
N LYS A 49 8.65 -1.75 12.30
CA LYS A 49 7.96 -1.85 11.01
C LYS A 49 7.25 -3.18 10.85
N LYS A 50 5.99 -3.13 10.41
CA LYS A 50 5.13 -4.31 10.30
C LYS A 50 5.32 -5.07 8.99
N PHE A 51 5.60 -4.35 7.91
CA PHE A 51 5.71 -4.90 6.56
C PHE A 51 7.01 -4.44 5.88
N LYS A 52 7.46 -5.26 4.94
CA LYS A 52 8.50 -4.91 3.97
C LYS A 52 8.04 -5.28 2.57
N VAL A 53 8.56 -4.58 1.58
CA VAL A 53 8.31 -4.84 0.16
C VAL A 53 9.56 -4.52 -0.62
N TYR A 54 9.86 -5.35 -1.60
CA TYR A 54 10.95 -5.10 -2.53
C TYR A 54 10.41 -4.35 -3.74
N VAL A 55 11.09 -3.28 -4.13
CA VAL A 55 10.65 -2.44 -5.25
C VAL A 55 11.84 -1.97 -6.05
N LYS A 56 11.57 -1.58 -7.30
CA LYS A 56 12.57 -0.91 -8.12
C LYS A 56 12.71 0.54 -7.66
N GLY A 57 13.92 0.92 -7.26
CA GLY A 57 14.29 2.27 -6.90
C GLY A 57 14.38 3.19 -8.13
N PRO A 58 14.56 4.50 -7.93
CA PRO A 58 14.62 5.48 -9.01
C PRO A 58 15.81 5.28 -9.95
N LYS A 59 16.87 4.58 -9.50
CA LYS A 59 18.05 4.26 -10.30
C LYS A 59 18.00 2.84 -10.91
N GLY A 60 16.83 2.20 -10.89
CA GLY A 60 16.66 0.84 -11.43
C GLY A 60 17.14 -0.30 -10.51
N ASN A 61 17.73 0.03 -9.35
CA ASN A 61 18.19 -0.94 -8.36
C ASN A 61 17.04 -1.45 -7.48
N VAL A 62 17.11 -2.70 -7.02
CA VAL A 62 16.14 -3.23 -6.05
C VAL A 62 16.40 -2.61 -4.68
N VAL A 63 15.36 -2.06 -4.06
CA VAL A 63 15.40 -1.49 -2.72
C VAL A 63 14.32 -2.13 -1.85
N VAL A 64 14.61 -2.27 -0.56
CA VAL A 64 13.63 -2.72 0.44
C VAL A 64 12.95 -1.50 1.09
N VAL A 65 11.64 -1.42 0.95
CA VAL A 65 10.82 -0.40 1.61
C VAL A 65 10.14 -1.05 2.81
N ARG A 66 10.35 -0.49 4.00
CA ARG A 66 9.71 -0.95 5.23
C ARG A 66 8.62 0.04 5.65
N PHE A 67 7.43 -0.46 5.95
CA PHE A 67 6.25 0.36 6.21
C PHE A 67 5.29 -0.29 7.21
N GLY A 68 4.27 0.47 7.61
CA GLY A 68 3.29 0.05 8.61
C GLY A 68 3.82 0.12 10.05
N ASP A 69 2.91 0.41 10.97
CA ASP A 69 3.19 0.42 12.41
C ASP A 69 2.82 -0.95 13.02
N PRO A 70 3.74 -1.63 13.72
CA PRO A 70 3.49 -2.91 14.40
C PRO A 70 2.31 -2.85 15.37
N LYS A 71 2.11 -1.71 16.05
CA LYS A 71 1.04 -1.48 17.04
C LYS A 71 -0.30 -1.17 16.39
N MET A 72 -0.34 -0.87 15.10
CA MET A 72 -1.59 -0.59 14.38
C MET A 72 -2.10 -1.81 13.60
N SER A 73 -3.39 -2.08 13.78
CA SER A 73 -4.15 -3.02 12.95
C SER A 73 -4.78 -2.28 11.78
N ILE A 74 -4.68 -2.86 10.59
CA ILE A 74 -5.28 -2.31 9.38
C ILE A 74 -6.75 -2.73 9.37
N LYS A 75 -7.64 -1.76 9.60
CA LYS A 75 -9.10 -1.93 9.59
C LYS A 75 -9.65 -1.41 8.26
N ARG A 76 -9.26 -2.06 7.15
CA ARG A 76 -9.62 -1.64 5.79
C ARG A 76 -11.05 -2.00 5.40
N ASP A 77 -11.62 -2.96 6.11
CA ASP A 77 -13.02 -3.41 6.07
C ASP A 77 -13.99 -2.35 6.60
N ASP A 78 -13.55 -1.51 7.55
CA ASP A 78 -14.31 -0.38 8.05
C ASP A 78 -14.14 0.84 7.11
N PRO A 79 -15.19 1.26 6.37
CA PRO A 79 -15.10 2.34 5.39
C PRO A 79 -14.77 3.71 6.00
N GLU A 80 -15.16 3.94 7.26
CA GLU A 80 -14.91 5.19 7.96
C GLU A 80 -13.44 5.25 8.42
N ARG A 81 -12.93 4.16 8.99
CA ARG A 81 -11.50 4.05 9.37
C ARG A 81 -10.60 4.14 8.14
N ARG A 82 -10.98 3.47 7.04
CA ARG A 82 -10.30 3.55 5.75
C ARG A 82 -10.25 4.99 5.23
N LYS A 83 -11.39 5.68 5.18
CA LYS A 83 -11.47 7.11 4.78
C LYS A 83 -10.54 7.97 5.64
N ASN A 84 -10.65 7.84 6.97
CA ASN A 84 -9.89 8.67 7.90
C ASN A 84 -8.38 8.41 7.80
N PHE A 85 -7.96 7.17 7.54
CA PHE A 85 -6.56 6.87 7.25
C PHE A 85 -6.12 7.54 5.94
N ARG A 86 -6.87 7.32 4.85
CA ARG A 86 -6.53 7.82 3.51
C ARG A 86 -6.43 9.34 3.47
N ALA A 87 -7.36 10.04 4.13
CA ALA A 87 -7.34 11.50 4.25
C ALA A 87 -6.11 12.02 5.02
N ARG A 88 -5.78 11.42 6.18
CA ARG A 88 -4.62 11.82 7.00
C ARG A 88 -3.28 11.53 6.33
N HIS A 89 -3.24 10.54 5.45
CA HIS A 89 -2.01 10.10 4.78
C HIS A 89 -1.91 10.56 3.32
N ASN A 90 -2.83 11.40 2.85
CA ASN A 90 -2.84 11.93 1.48
C ASN A 90 -2.71 10.82 0.42
N CYS A 91 -3.53 9.78 0.55
CA CYS A 91 -3.47 8.62 -0.33
C CYS A 91 -3.94 8.88 -1.77
N ASP A 92 -4.49 10.08 -2.04
CA ASP A 92 -4.84 10.54 -3.39
C ASP A 92 -3.58 10.86 -4.22
N ASN A 93 -2.49 11.26 -3.55
CA ASN A 93 -1.18 11.39 -4.17
C ASN A 93 -0.13 10.75 -3.25
N PRO A 94 -0.05 9.41 -3.24
CA PRO A 94 0.75 8.67 -2.29
C PRO A 94 2.25 8.72 -2.64
N GLY A 95 2.62 9.22 -3.82
CA GLY A 95 4.00 9.31 -4.31
C GLY A 95 4.50 8.02 -4.95
N PRO A 96 5.81 7.90 -5.22
CA PRO A 96 6.35 6.78 -5.99
C PRO A 96 6.48 5.49 -5.17
N LYS A 97 6.53 4.33 -5.87
CA LYS A 97 6.61 2.97 -5.28
C LYS A 97 7.78 2.78 -4.31
N TYR A 98 8.87 3.53 -4.42
CA TYR A 98 10.00 3.44 -3.47
C TYR A 98 9.80 4.23 -2.16
N LYS A 99 8.59 4.73 -1.89
CA LYS A 99 8.25 5.43 -0.64
C LYS A 99 7.27 4.62 0.21
N ALA A 100 7.45 4.66 1.52
CA ALA A 100 6.61 3.95 2.48
C ALA A 100 5.13 4.37 2.43
N ARG A 101 4.83 5.64 2.09
CA ARG A 101 3.46 6.15 1.98
C ARG A 101 2.65 5.43 0.91
N TYR A 102 3.25 5.16 -0.25
CA TYR A 102 2.64 4.38 -1.32
C TYR A 102 2.13 3.03 -0.81
N TRP A 103 3.00 2.29 -0.13
CA TRP A 103 2.64 0.97 0.39
C TRP A 103 1.69 0.99 1.56
N SER A 104 1.78 2.00 2.43
CA SER A 104 0.78 2.21 3.47
C SER A 104 -0.61 2.46 2.87
N CYS A 105 -0.72 3.27 1.81
CA CYS A 105 -1.98 3.52 1.12
C CYS A 105 -2.47 2.29 0.35
N PHE A 106 -1.57 1.55 -0.31
CA PHE A 106 -1.85 0.27 -0.97
C PHE A 106 -2.47 -0.74 -0.01
N GLN A 107 -1.90 -0.86 1.20
CA GLN A 107 -2.38 -1.82 2.18
C GLN A 107 -3.79 -1.50 2.70
N TRP A 108 -4.18 -0.22 2.65
CA TRP A 108 -5.49 0.33 3.03
C TRP A 108 -6.46 0.52 1.84
N ARG A 109 -6.31 -0.26 0.75
CA ARG A 109 -7.29 -0.34 -0.35
C ARG A 109 -8.50 -1.21 0.02
N ALA A 110 -9.70 -0.86 -0.45
CA ALA A 110 -10.93 -1.60 -0.15
C ALA A 110 -10.94 -2.98 -0.84
N SER A 111 -10.36 -3.07 -2.03
CA SER A 111 -10.50 -4.25 -2.92
C SER A 111 -9.51 -5.40 -2.68
N ALA A 112 -8.65 -5.34 -1.65
CA ALA A 112 -7.81 -6.49 -1.32
C ALA A 112 -8.65 -7.54 -0.59
N LYS A 113 -9.08 -8.59 -1.32
CA LYS A 113 -9.70 -9.77 -0.73
C LYS A 113 -8.89 -10.19 0.50
N VAL A 114 -9.59 -10.45 1.60
CA VAL A 114 -9.00 -11.18 2.71
C VAL A 114 -8.89 -12.60 2.18
N ASP A 115 -7.68 -13.06 1.85
CA ASP A 115 -7.48 -14.47 1.61
C ASP A 115 -7.84 -15.19 2.91
N ASN A 116 -8.84 -16.07 2.81
CA ASN A 116 -9.37 -16.89 3.89
C ASN A 116 -8.54 -18.16 3.99
#